data_AF-A0A9X9QE80-F1
#
_entry.id   AF-A0A9X9QE80-F1
#
_cell.length_a   1.000
_cell.length_b   1.000
_cell.length_c   1.000
_cell.angle_alpha   90.00
_cell.angle_beta   90.00
_cell.angle_gamma   90.00
#
_symmetry.space_group_name_H-M   'P 1'
#
loop_
_entity.id
_entity.type
_entity.pdbx_description
1 polymer ?
#
loop_
_entity_poly.entity_id
_entity_poly.type
_entity_poly.pdbx_seq_one_letter_code
_entity_poly.pdbx_strand_id
1 'polypeptide(L)'
;MQRLRPVNRLLKTFTIRDSTRHFSNSLLRNVTINSSSQLHSIRWRKSVPKNASIISRNASSDTKTLAKTPLYDLHVSHGGKMVGFGGYHMPVQYSSLSVSESHHFTRTHASLFDVSHMVQHTFSGPGATSFLERITPSDITGLDVSRGGLSTLLKPKTGGIIDDTIISMLDVDNFYMVTNAGCREKDLIYLREELDAFAKEGEREVNWNVMEGYGLIALQGPLSQDILSSVLDPAKAVNLVDMHFGQCKHMQIHLLNGSTSSPLIVTRGGYTGEDGFEISIPPKDVVEVTNTLLLRSTPEKLQLAGLAARDSLRLEAGMCLYGHDLDENTTPVEAGLSWTIGKSRRSSGGFHGSEVILPQLIPRSKGGVGVQRRRIGLIIEGVPAREGAEIVNANGDKIGQITSGCPSPSLGKNIAMGYIKDKFHKPGTDVDVIVRGKKRKAQVTKMPFVATNYWKGKA
;
A
#
# COMPACT_ATOMS: atom_id res chain seq x y z
N MET A 1 -20.58 -12.14 -55.13
CA MET A 1 -20.96 -11.56 -56.44
C MET A 1 -22.45 -11.23 -56.35
N GLN A 2 -22.87 -10.10 -56.93
CA GLN A 2 -24.12 -9.34 -56.65
C GLN A 2 -24.07 -8.48 -55.38
N ARG A 3 -24.45 -7.20 -55.34
CA ARG A 3 -24.49 -6.05 -56.28
C ARG A 3 -25.08 -4.91 -55.42
N LEU A 4 -24.31 -3.83 -55.24
CA LEU A 4 -24.76 -2.56 -54.67
C LEU A 4 -25.85 -1.90 -55.53
N ARG A 5 -26.76 -1.10 -54.92
CA ARG A 5 -27.13 0.29 -55.33
C ARG A 5 -28.21 0.92 -54.40
N PRO A 6 -28.40 2.26 -54.41
CA PRO A 6 -28.33 3.16 -53.23
C PRO A 6 -29.67 3.89 -52.94
N VAL A 7 -29.69 4.92 -52.05
CA VAL A 7 -30.31 6.26 -52.29
C VAL A 7 -30.21 7.23 -51.06
N ASN A 8 -29.65 8.41 -51.34
CA ASN A 8 -29.78 9.80 -50.85
C ASN A 8 -30.36 10.24 -49.49
N ARG A 9 -29.50 11.01 -48.78
CA ARG A 9 -29.61 12.44 -48.35
C ARG A 9 -30.99 13.11 -48.28
N LEU A 10 -31.29 13.73 -47.13
CA LEU A 10 -32.02 15.00 -47.03
C LEU A 10 -31.48 15.85 -45.87
N LEU A 11 -31.00 17.05 -46.22
CA LEU A 11 -30.59 18.14 -45.35
C LEU A 11 -31.82 18.90 -44.85
N LYS A 12 -31.79 19.33 -43.58
CA LYS A 12 -32.48 20.56 -43.13
C LYS A 12 -31.53 21.37 -42.25
N THR A 13 -31.11 22.50 -42.77
CA THR A 13 -30.54 23.65 -42.08
C THR A 13 -31.66 24.44 -41.41
N PHE A 14 -31.41 25.01 -40.22
CA PHE A 14 -31.97 26.30 -39.80
C PHE A 14 -31.07 26.96 -38.77
N THR A 15 -31.06 28.29 -38.82
CA THR A 15 -29.99 29.20 -38.44
C THR A 15 -30.17 29.80 -37.04
N ILE A 16 -29.02 30.12 -36.45
CA ILE A 16 -28.64 31.04 -35.36
C ILE A 16 -29.70 32.05 -34.88
N ARG A 17 -29.82 32.18 -33.55
CA ARG A 17 -30.12 33.46 -32.88
C ARG A 17 -29.14 33.71 -31.73
N ASP A 18 -28.37 34.78 -31.87
CA ASP A 18 -27.63 35.49 -30.83
C ASP A 18 -28.57 36.08 -29.78
N SER A 19 -28.11 36.09 -28.53
CA SER A 19 -28.47 37.17 -27.60
C SER A 19 -27.36 37.36 -26.55
N THR A 20 -26.56 38.40 -26.78
CA THR A 20 -25.68 39.05 -25.82
C THR A 20 -26.49 39.79 -24.75
N ARG A 21 -26.08 39.70 -23.48
CA ARG A 21 -26.41 40.71 -22.45
C ARG A 21 -25.20 40.98 -21.56
N HIS A 22 -24.66 42.18 -21.71
CA HIS A 22 -23.85 42.90 -20.74
C HIS A 22 -24.68 43.35 -19.53
N PHE A 23 -24.09 43.38 -18.32
CA PHE A 23 -24.29 44.39 -17.26
C PHE A 23 -23.14 44.19 -16.25
N SER A 24 -22.08 45.00 -16.29
CA SER A 24 -21.86 46.30 -15.61
C SER A 24 -21.36 46.18 -14.16
N ASN A 25 -20.14 46.66 -13.94
CA ASN A 25 -19.59 47.04 -12.64
C ASN A 25 -20.32 48.26 -12.08
N SER A 26 -20.58 48.26 -10.76
CA SER A 26 -20.27 49.35 -9.81
C SER A 26 -21.21 49.27 -8.60
N LEU A 27 -20.64 49.36 -7.40
CA LEU A 27 -20.97 50.40 -6.43
C LEU A 27 -20.22 50.13 -5.11
N LEU A 28 -19.11 50.85 -4.97
CA LEU A 28 -18.55 51.30 -3.70
C LEU A 28 -19.60 52.16 -2.97
N ARG A 29 -19.88 51.88 -1.70
CA ARG A 29 -20.34 52.89 -0.75
C ARG A 29 -19.77 52.65 0.65
N ASN A 30 -18.85 53.56 0.99
CA ASN A 30 -18.76 54.33 2.23
C ASN A 30 -18.65 53.58 3.57
N VAL A 31 -17.39 53.44 3.97
CA VAL A 31 -16.95 53.41 5.37
C VAL A 31 -17.01 54.84 5.93
N THR A 32 -17.64 55.01 7.09
CA THR A 32 -17.47 56.19 7.94
C THR A 32 -17.28 55.66 9.36
N ILE A 33 -16.05 55.77 9.88
CA ILE A 33 -15.75 55.47 11.28
C ILE A 33 -15.38 56.80 11.93
N ASN A 34 -16.21 57.24 12.87
CA ASN A 34 -15.95 58.37 13.74
C ASN A 34 -15.19 57.90 14.98
N SER A 35 -14.20 58.67 15.38
CA SER A 35 -13.28 58.42 16.48
C SER A 35 -13.79 58.93 17.83
N SER A 36 -13.45 58.21 18.91
CA SER A 36 -13.30 58.61 20.35
C SER A 36 -14.03 57.60 21.23
N SER A 37 -13.70 57.33 22.49
CA SER A 37 -12.47 57.40 23.30
C SER A 37 -12.80 56.64 24.61
N GLN A 38 -11.78 56.21 25.33
CA GLN A 38 -11.78 55.85 26.77
C GLN A 38 -12.33 54.48 27.24
N LEU A 39 -11.37 53.59 27.49
CA LEU A 39 -11.12 52.82 28.72
C LEU A 39 -12.29 52.60 29.69
N HIS A 40 -12.63 51.33 29.95
CA HIS A 40 -12.92 50.80 31.28
C HIS A 40 -12.53 49.32 31.36
N SER A 41 -11.91 48.95 32.47
CA SER A 41 -11.39 47.64 32.83
C SER A 41 -12.50 46.63 33.12
N ILE A 42 -12.52 45.49 32.44
CA ILE A 42 -13.28 44.31 32.90
C ILE A 42 -12.48 43.03 32.63
N ARG A 43 -12.19 42.33 33.73
CA ARG A 43 -11.53 41.04 33.81
C ARG A 43 -12.52 39.96 33.38
N TRP A 44 -12.33 39.37 32.18
CA TRP A 44 -13.14 38.25 31.71
C TRP A 44 -12.36 36.94 31.79
N ARG A 45 -12.81 36.04 32.69
CA ARG A 45 -12.55 34.60 32.55
C ARG A 45 -13.17 34.15 31.24
N LYS A 46 -12.37 33.63 30.30
CA LYS A 46 -12.87 32.86 29.17
C LYS A 46 -12.52 31.39 29.38
N SER A 47 -13.56 30.63 29.70
CA SER A 47 -13.65 29.19 29.51
C SER A 47 -13.27 28.83 28.08
N VAL A 48 -12.25 28.01 27.91
CA VAL A 48 -11.89 27.41 26.61
C VAL A 48 -12.84 26.22 26.38
N PRO A 49 -13.67 26.22 25.33
CA PRO A 49 -14.36 25.00 24.94
C PRO A 49 -13.31 24.04 24.34
N LYS A 50 -13.10 22.92 25.03
CA LYS A 50 -12.50 21.72 24.43
C LYS A 50 -13.48 21.14 23.41
N ASN A 51 -12.91 20.49 22.41
CA ASN A 51 -13.53 19.64 21.37
C ASN A 51 -13.84 20.33 20.05
N ALA A 52 -12.83 20.38 19.19
CA ALA A 52 -13.01 20.04 17.79
C ALA A 52 -12.13 18.82 17.50
N SER A 53 -12.67 17.63 17.74
CA SER A 53 -12.12 16.39 17.19
C SER A 53 -12.30 16.47 15.68
N ILE A 54 -11.22 16.73 14.95
CA ILE A 54 -11.18 16.56 13.50
C ILE A 54 -11.24 15.05 13.27
N ILE A 55 -12.44 14.53 13.05
CA ILE A 55 -12.63 13.21 12.46
C ILE A 55 -12.43 13.44 10.97
N SER A 56 -11.21 13.22 10.46
CA SER A 56 -11.00 13.11 9.03
C SER A 56 -11.54 11.76 8.57
N ARG A 57 -12.78 11.77 8.07
CA ARG A 57 -13.13 10.81 7.02
C ARG A 57 -12.43 11.31 5.77
N ASN A 58 -11.25 10.76 5.44
CA ASN A 58 -10.65 11.02 4.14
C ASN A 58 -11.38 10.21 3.06
N ALA A 59 -12.62 10.59 2.78
CA ALA A 59 -12.98 10.88 1.40
C ALA A 59 -12.72 12.38 1.24
N SER A 60 -11.45 12.78 1.20
CA SER A 60 -11.10 14.17 0.89
C SER A 60 -11.53 14.40 -0.55
N SER A 61 -12.60 15.17 -0.75
CA SER A 61 -12.79 15.92 -1.98
C SER A 61 -11.78 17.07 -1.98
N ASP A 62 -10.49 16.75 -2.05
CA ASP A 62 -9.54 17.72 -2.55
C ASP A 62 -9.87 17.88 -4.03
N THR A 63 -9.99 19.13 -4.47
CA THR A 63 -10.13 19.52 -5.88
C THR A 63 -8.86 19.23 -6.70
N LYS A 64 -8.00 18.29 -6.25
CA LYS A 64 -6.96 17.67 -7.05
C LYS A 64 -7.64 16.65 -7.98
N THR A 65 -7.52 16.88 -9.28
CA THR A 65 -7.91 15.89 -10.29
C THR A 65 -7.17 14.58 -9.99
N LEU A 66 -7.93 13.51 -9.71
CA LEU A 66 -7.36 12.19 -9.47
C LEU A 66 -6.66 11.68 -10.73
N ALA A 67 -5.46 11.12 -10.55
CA ALA A 67 -4.73 10.49 -11.62
C ALA A 67 -5.41 9.17 -12.05
N LYS A 68 -5.07 8.69 -13.24
CA LYS A 68 -5.55 7.41 -13.79
C LYS A 68 -4.35 6.47 -13.96
N THR A 69 -4.52 5.21 -13.60
CA THR A 69 -3.56 4.17 -13.99
C THR A 69 -3.69 3.88 -15.48
N PRO A 70 -2.68 3.25 -16.12
CA PRO A 70 -2.81 2.79 -17.50
C PRO A 70 -3.97 1.80 -17.72
N LEU A 71 -4.49 1.19 -16.65
CA LEU A 71 -5.58 0.22 -16.68
C LEU A 71 -6.96 0.84 -16.39
N TYR A 72 -7.08 2.16 -16.25
CA TYR A 72 -8.35 2.82 -15.90
C TYR A 72 -9.51 2.42 -16.82
N ASP A 73 -9.32 2.49 -18.14
CA ASP A 73 -10.39 2.17 -19.10
C ASP A 73 -10.73 0.66 -19.09
N LEU A 74 -9.74 -0.20 -18.82
CA LEU A 74 -9.95 -1.63 -18.61
C LEU A 74 -10.82 -1.87 -17.38
N HIS A 75 -10.57 -1.17 -16.28
CA HIS A 75 -11.40 -1.29 -15.07
C HIS A 75 -12.84 -0.86 -15.34
N VAL A 76 -13.05 0.26 -16.02
CA VAL A 76 -14.39 0.76 -16.37
C VAL A 76 -15.13 -0.24 -17.26
N SER A 77 -14.46 -0.81 -18.27
CA SER A 77 -15.09 -1.79 -19.18
C SER A 77 -15.46 -3.10 -18.49
N HIS A 78 -14.75 -3.47 -17.41
CA HIS A 78 -15.05 -4.64 -16.59
C HIS A 78 -16.00 -4.34 -15.40
N GLY A 79 -16.65 -3.16 -15.39
CA GLY A 79 -17.62 -2.80 -14.34
C GLY A 79 -16.98 -2.45 -13.00
N GLY A 80 -15.72 -2.00 -13.01
CA GLY A 80 -15.01 -1.53 -11.83
C GLY A 80 -15.65 -0.28 -11.23
N LYS A 81 -15.97 -0.34 -9.94
CA LYS A 81 -16.48 0.81 -9.20
C LYS A 81 -15.31 1.69 -8.76
N MET A 82 -15.05 2.75 -9.51
CA MET A 82 -13.89 3.62 -9.31
C MET A 82 -14.08 4.58 -8.12
N VAL A 83 -13.08 4.67 -7.24
CA VAL A 83 -13.00 5.61 -6.10
C VAL A 83 -11.63 6.28 -6.05
N GLY A 84 -11.50 7.37 -5.29
CA GLY A 84 -10.20 7.97 -5.00
C GLY A 84 -9.41 7.13 -3.98
N PHE A 85 -8.19 6.77 -4.32
CA PHE A 85 -7.25 6.06 -3.42
C PHE A 85 -5.81 6.42 -3.78
N GLY A 86 -5.02 6.89 -2.82
CA GLY A 86 -3.61 7.26 -3.05
C GLY A 86 -3.40 8.33 -4.14
N GLY A 87 -4.39 9.19 -4.40
CA GLY A 87 -4.35 10.18 -5.49
C GLY A 87 -4.77 9.66 -6.87
N TYR A 88 -5.24 8.41 -6.97
CA TYR A 88 -5.67 7.78 -8.22
C TYR A 88 -7.14 7.36 -8.19
N HIS A 89 -7.74 7.24 -9.38
CA HIS A 89 -8.95 6.46 -9.57
C HIS A 89 -8.64 4.96 -9.56
N MET A 90 -9.09 4.26 -8.53
CA MET A 90 -8.86 2.83 -8.36
C MET A 90 -10.19 2.07 -8.16
N PRO A 91 -10.32 0.83 -8.66
CA PRO A 91 -11.53 0.02 -8.47
C PRO A 91 -11.62 -0.49 -7.04
N VAL A 92 -12.66 -0.10 -6.29
CA VAL A 92 -12.90 -0.62 -4.94
C VAL A 92 -13.43 -2.06 -4.97
N GLN A 93 -14.22 -2.38 -5.99
CA GLN A 93 -14.79 -3.70 -6.28
C GLN A 93 -15.25 -3.74 -7.74
N TYR A 94 -15.57 -4.93 -8.25
CA TYR A 94 -16.20 -5.15 -9.55
C TYR A 94 -17.63 -5.66 -9.36
N SER A 95 -18.49 -5.52 -10.37
CA SER A 95 -19.91 -5.89 -10.28
C SER A 95 -20.17 -7.40 -10.23
N SER A 96 -19.21 -8.22 -10.67
CA SER A 96 -19.36 -9.67 -10.77
C SER A 96 -19.38 -10.39 -9.42
N LEU A 97 -18.71 -9.85 -8.40
CA LEU A 97 -18.55 -10.47 -7.08
C LEU A 97 -18.73 -9.43 -5.97
N SER A 98 -19.40 -9.80 -4.88
CA SER A 98 -19.32 -9.05 -3.63
C SER A 98 -17.89 -9.06 -3.08
N VAL A 99 -17.59 -8.17 -2.13
CA VAL A 99 -16.25 -8.10 -1.49
C VAL A 99 -15.87 -9.45 -0.86
N SER A 100 -16.82 -10.13 -0.21
CA SER A 100 -16.58 -11.43 0.43
C SER A 100 -16.32 -12.52 -0.60
N GLU A 101 -17.07 -12.53 -1.71
CA GLU A 101 -16.87 -13.51 -2.78
C GLU A 101 -15.53 -13.28 -3.50
N SER A 102 -15.17 -12.03 -3.80
CA SER A 102 -13.87 -11.68 -4.39
C SER A 102 -12.68 -12.06 -3.48
N HIS A 103 -12.85 -11.89 -2.16
CA HIS A 103 -11.90 -12.39 -1.17
C HIS A 103 -11.73 -13.91 -1.26
N HIS A 104 -12.84 -14.67 -1.19
CA HIS A 104 -12.78 -16.14 -1.27
C HIS A 104 -12.25 -16.62 -2.61
N PHE A 105 -12.59 -15.95 -3.70
CA PHE A 105 -12.09 -16.24 -5.03
C PHE A 105 -10.56 -16.17 -5.06
N THR A 106 -9.98 -15.13 -4.46
CA THR A 106 -8.51 -14.98 -4.37
C THR A 106 -7.86 -16.14 -3.61
N ARG A 107 -8.47 -16.62 -2.53
CA ARG A 107 -7.93 -17.73 -1.72
C ARG A 107 -8.09 -19.12 -2.34
N THR A 108 -8.99 -19.27 -3.31
CA THR A 108 -9.32 -20.58 -3.91
C THR A 108 -8.91 -20.69 -5.38
N HIS A 109 -8.71 -19.56 -6.06
CA HIS A 109 -8.40 -19.45 -7.49
C HIS A 109 -7.22 -18.50 -7.70
N ALA A 110 -7.33 -17.48 -8.55
CA ALA A 110 -6.40 -16.36 -8.62
C ALA A 110 -7.13 -15.06 -8.93
N SER A 111 -6.67 -13.97 -8.35
CA SER A 111 -7.18 -12.62 -8.64
C SER A 111 -6.06 -11.74 -9.17
N LEU A 112 -6.42 -10.83 -10.07
CA LEU A 112 -5.55 -9.80 -10.59
C LEU A 112 -5.90 -8.43 -9.97
N PHE A 113 -4.93 -7.81 -9.34
CA PHE A 113 -5.06 -6.48 -8.74
C PHE A 113 -4.22 -5.47 -9.54
N ASP A 114 -4.80 -4.33 -9.87
CA ASP A 114 -4.02 -3.18 -10.35
C ASP A 114 -3.41 -2.44 -9.15
N VAL A 115 -2.08 -2.41 -9.12
CA VAL A 115 -1.28 -1.68 -8.15
C VAL A 115 -0.33 -0.69 -8.84
N SER A 116 -0.64 -0.29 -10.08
CA SER A 116 0.18 0.62 -10.89
C SER A 116 0.31 2.03 -10.32
N HIS A 117 -0.49 2.36 -9.31
CA HIS A 117 -0.40 3.62 -8.56
C HIS A 117 0.76 3.64 -7.56
N MET A 118 1.32 2.48 -7.21
CA MET A 118 2.53 2.38 -6.38
C MET A 118 3.72 3.04 -7.07
N VAL A 119 4.69 3.53 -6.28
CA VAL A 119 5.86 4.21 -6.84
C VAL A 119 6.96 3.19 -7.06
N GLN A 120 7.45 3.11 -8.30
CA GLN A 120 8.49 2.17 -8.70
C GLN A 120 9.79 2.93 -8.91
N HIS A 121 10.88 2.42 -8.34
CA HIS A 121 12.20 3.04 -8.40
C HIS A 121 13.27 2.04 -8.84
N THR A 122 14.30 2.54 -9.48
CA THR A 122 15.57 1.83 -9.66
C THR A 122 16.69 2.59 -8.96
N PHE A 123 17.55 1.85 -8.27
CA PHE A 123 18.82 2.36 -7.73
C PHE A 123 19.95 1.57 -8.37
N SER A 124 20.98 2.24 -8.86
CA SER A 124 22.14 1.57 -9.44
C SER A 124 23.45 2.30 -9.17
N GLY A 125 24.57 1.63 -9.39
CA GLY A 125 25.90 2.21 -9.22
C GLY A 125 26.56 1.81 -7.90
N PRO A 126 27.87 2.04 -7.78
CA PRO A 126 28.68 1.43 -6.73
C PRO A 126 28.30 1.87 -5.30
N GLY A 127 27.60 2.99 -5.13
CA GLY A 127 27.09 3.42 -3.83
C GLY A 127 25.70 2.88 -3.46
N ALA A 128 24.99 2.22 -4.38
CA ALA A 128 23.58 1.88 -4.19
C ALA A 128 23.35 0.96 -2.97
N THR A 129 24.21 -0.04 -2.78
CA THR A 129 24.15 -0.94 -1.63
C THR A 129 24.29 -0.19 -0.31
N SER A 130 25.33 0.65 -0.15
CA SER A 130 25.56 1.40 1.10
C SER A 130 24.50 2.48 1.34
N PHE A 131 23.99 3.12 0.29
CA PHE A 131 22.87 4.05 0.39
C PHE A 131 21.60 3.35 0.92
N LEU A 132 21.22 2.21 0.34
CA LEU A 132 20.05 1.46 0.80
C LEU A 132 20.22 0.94 2.24
N GLU A 133 21.44 0.55 2.64
CA GLU A 133 21.73 0.16 4.02
C GLU A 133 21.71 1.32 5.01
N ARG A 134 21.95 2.55 4.56
CA ARG A 134 21.83 3.74 5.40
C ARG A 134 20.36 4.02 5.73
N ILE A 135 19.49 4.03 4.72
CA ILE A 135 18.09 4.44 4.88
C ILE A 135 17.16 3.30 5.32
N THR A 136 17.63 2.05 5.29
CA THR A 136 16.85 0.87 5.70
C THR A 136 17.59 -0.02 6.71
N PRO A 137 16.88 -0.80 7.54
CA PRO A 137 17.53 -1.70 8.49
C PRO A 137 17.95 -3.05 7.87
N SER A 138 17.71 -3.24 6.57
CA SER A 138 17.96 -4.50 5.88
C SER A 138 19.45 -4.74 5.62
N ASP A 139 19.83 -6.01 5.56
CA ASP A 139 21.16 -6.44 5.12
C ASP A 139 21.17 -6.52 3.59
N ILE A 140 21.53 -5.43 2.93
CA ILE A 140 21.52 -5.36 1.46
C ILE A 140 22.81 -5.97 0.91
N THR A 141 23.93 -5.82 1.62
CA THR A 141 25.21 -6.44 1.30
C THR A 141 25.10 -7.97 1.28
N GLY A 142 24.33 -8.55 2.20
CA GLY A 142 24.06 -9.98 2.26
C GLY A 142 22.90 -10.47 1.39
N LEU A 143 22.28 -9.61 0.57
CA LEU A 143 21.16 -9.98 -0.29
C LEU A 143 21.67 -10.61 -1.59
N ASP A 144 21.22 -11.82 -1.92
CA ASP A 144 21.56 -12.44 -3.19
C ASP A 144 20.90 -11.72 -4.38
N VAL A 145 21.57 -11.75 -5.54
CA VAL A 145 20.97 -11.36 -6.81
C VAL A 145 19.67 -12.13 -7.05
N SER A 146 18.68 -11.47 -7.66
CA SER A 146 17.34 -12.00 -7.91
C SER A 146 16.55 -12.33 -6.64
N ARG A 147 16.87 -11.68 -5.51
CA ARG A 147 16.10 -11.75 -4.26
C ARG A 147 15.72 -10.36 -3.77
N GLY A 148 14.65 -10.34 -2.99
CA GLY A 148 14.15 -9.15 -2.34
C GLY A 148 13.23 -9.47 -1.17
N GLY A 149 12.74 -8.42 -0.54
CA GLY A 149 11.82 -8.54 0.57
C GLY A 149 11.37 -7.19 1.11
N LEU A 150 10.50 -7.27 2.12
CA LEU A 150 10.03 -6.11 2.85
C LEU A 150 11.16 -5.46 3.64
N SER A 151 11.20 -4.14 3.57
CA SER A 151 11.98 -3.27 4.42
C SER A 151 11.16 -2.04 4.82
N THR A 152 11.81 -1.12 5.52
CA THR A 152 11.23 0.16 5.95
C THR A 152 12.23 1.27 5.70
N LEU A 153 11.79 2.37 5.10
CA LEU A 153 12.52 3.64 5.07
C LEU A 153 12.50 4.25 6.47
N LEU A 154 13.65 4.64 7.00
CA LEU A 154 13.79 5.05 8.39
C LEU A 154 14.15 6.52 8.54
N LYS A 155 13.43 7.19 9.43
CA LYS A 155 13.69 8.58 9.78
C LYS A 155 15.03 8.69 10.50
N PRO A 156 15.92 9.62 10.10
CA PRO A 156 17.18 9.85 10.80
C PRO A 156 16.96 10.06 12.30
N LYS A 157 17.91 9.60 13.12
CA LYS A 157 17.95 9.71 14.61
C LYS A 157 16.85 8.99 15.38
N THR A 158 15.61 9.00 14.89
CA THR A 158 14.44 8.47 15.61
C THR A 158 14.13 7.02 15.25
N GLY A 159 14.42 6.61 14.01
CA GLY A 159 14.10 5.26 13.53
C GLY A 159 12.61 5.02 13.33
N GLY A 160 11.81 6.09 13.29
CA GLY A 160 10.41 6.03 12.88
C GLY A 160 10.28 5.64 11.41
N ILE A 161 9.19 4.95 11.05
CA ILE A 161 8.99 4.44 9.69
C ILE A 161 8.46 5.56 8.79
N ILE A 162 9.28 5.99 7.83
CA ILE A 162 8.87 6.93 6.78
C ILE A 162 7.94 6.24 5.81
N ASP A 163 8.25 5.02 5.37
CA ASP A 163 7.36 4.17 4.59
C ASP A 163 7.83 2.72 4.71
N ASP A 164 6.94 1.75 4.46
CA ASP A 164 7.36 0.38 4.17
C ASP A 164 7.55 0.17 2.66
N THR A 165 8.46 -0.71 2.28
CA THR A 165 8.89 -0.86 0.89
C THR A 165 9.32 -2.28 0.58
N ILE A 166 9.18 -2.71 -0.67
CA ILE A 166 9.83 -3.92 -1.18
C ILE A 166 11.11 -3.50 -1.89
N ILE A 167 12.24 -4.11 -1.53
CA ILE A 167 13.53 -3.92 -2.22
C ILE A 167 13.97 -5.26 -2.78
N SER A 168 14.33 -5.28 -4.06
CA SER A 168 14.85 -6.46 -4.75
C SER A 168 16.16 -6.13 -5.45
N MET A 169 17.19 -6.96 -5.28
CA MET A 169 18.42 -6.89 -6.06
C MET A 169 18.20 -7.56 -7.41
N LEU A 170 18.19 -6.79 -8.49
CA LEU A 170 18.08 -7.32 -9.86
C LEU A 170 19.41 -7.87 -10.36
N ASP A 171 20.49 -7.16 -10.05
CA ASP A 171 21.88 -7.51 -10.34
C ASP A 171 22.79 -6.82 -9.29
N VAL A 172 24.09 -7.11 -9.32
CA VAL A 172 25.08 -6.45 -8.44
C VAL A 172 24.96 -4.94 -8.58
N ASP A 173 24.76 -4.26 -7.44
CA ASP A 173 24.56 -2.81 -7.37
C ASP A 173 23.43 -2.30 -8.30
N ASN A 174 22.39 -3.11 -8.54
CA ASN A 174 21.19 -2.73 -9.29
C ASN A 174 19.94 -3.24 -8.56
N PHE A 175 19.11 -2.32 -8.09
CA PHE A 175 17.97 -2.59 -7.24
C PHE A 175 16.69 -2.04 -7.82
N TYR A 176 15.62 -2.80 -7.63
CA TYR A 176 14.24 -2.38 -7.86
C TYR A 176 13.53 -2.21 -6.52
N MET A 177 12.89 -1.06 -6.34
CA MET A 177 12.19 -0.71 -5.10
C MET A 177 10.76 -0.25 -5.38
N VAL A 178 9.81 -0.66 -4.55
CA VAL A 178 8.40 -0.25 -4.65
C VAL A 178 7.92 0.36 -3.33
N THR A 179 7.48 1.62 -3.35
CA THR A 179 6.91 2.33 -2.18
C THR A 179 5.43 2.66 -2.36
N ASN A 180 4.76 3.04 -1.27
CA ASN A 180 3.32 3.22 -1.25
C ASN A 180 2.86 4.46 -2.03
N ALA A 181 1.79 4.31 -2.80
CA ALA A 181 1.22 5.39 -3.61
C ALA A 181 0.87 6.65 -2.78
N GLY A 182 0.28 6.46 -1.60
CA GLY A 182 -0.11 7.55 -0.70
C GLY A 182 1.08 8.30 -0.08
N CYS A 183 2.28 7.72 -0.16
CA CYS A 183 3.51 8.28 0.38
C CYS A 183 4.37 8.96 -0.70
N ARG A 184 4.00 8.86 -1.99
CA ARG A 184 4.81 9.32 -3.14
C ARG A 184 5.52 10.65 -2.93
N GLU A 185 4.79 11.71 -2.60
CA GLU A 185 5.39 13.05 -2.47
C GLU A 185 6.44 13.09 -1.37
N LYS A 186 6.09 12.53 -0.20
CA LYS A 186 6.98 12.42 0.97
C LYS A 186 8.20 11.55 0.67
N ASP A 187 8.02 10.39 0.05
CA ASP A 187 9.11 9.44 -0.24
C ASP A 187 10.08 10.03 -1.27
N LEU A 188 9.56 10.70 -2.31
CA LEU A 188 10.41 11.36 -3.31
C LEU A 188 11.23 12.51 -2.72
N ILE A 189 10.67 13.25 -1.76
CA ILE A 189 11.40 14.29 -1.03
C ILE A 189 12.48 13.64 -0.17
N TYR A 190 12.09 12.67 0.67
CA TYR A 190 13.00 11.95 1.57
C TYR A 190 14.17 11.32 0.80
N LEU A 191 13.92 10.55 -0.26
CA LEU A 191 14.95 9.89 -1.05
C LEU A 191 15.91 10.90 -1.68
N ARG A 192 15.41 12.02 -2.18
CA ARG A 192 16.25 13.08 -2.77
C ARG A 192 17.15 13.72 -1.72
N GLU A 193 16.60 14.08 -0.57
CA GLU A 193 17.35 14.68 0.54
C GLU A 193 18.44 13.73 1.06
N GLU A 194 18.12 12.44 1.20
CA GLU A 194 19.08 11.43 1.64
C GLU A 194 20.18 11.17 0.60
N LEU A 195 19.86 11.15 -0.70
CA LEU A 195 20.86 11.05 -1.76
C LEU A 195 21.79 12.27 -1.78
N ASP A 196 21.24 13.47 -1.64
CA ASP A 196 22.02 14.71 -1.58
C ASP A 196 22.95 14.73 -0.36
N ALA A 197 22.49 14.25 0.79
CA ALA A 197 23.30 14.13 2.00
C ALA A 197 24.42 13.08 1.80
N PHE A 198 24.06 11.91 1.25
CA PHE A 198 24.99 10.83 0.97
C PHE A 198 26.13 11.29 0.03
N ALA A 199 25.80 11.99 -1.05
CA ALA A 199 26.78 12.53 -1.99
C ALA A 199 27.72 13.59 -1.35
N LYS A 200 27.18 14.46 -0.47
CA LYS A 200 27.98 15.48 0.23
C LYS A 200 29.00 14.91 1.19
N GLU A 201 28.76 13.71 1.70
CA GLU A 201 29.69 12.98 2.58
C GLU A 201 30.86 12.34 1.80
N GLY A 202 30.90 12.51 0.47
CA GLY A 202 31.97 11.98 -0.39
C GLY A 202 31.79 10.50 -0.73
N GLU A 203 30.57 9.97 -0.56
CA GLU A 203 30.25 8.57 -0.84
C GLU A 203 30.22 8.27 -2.35
N ARG A 204 30.23 6.96 -2.67
CA ARG A 204 30.21 6.47 -4.05
C ARG A 204 28.90 6.84 -4.75
N GLU A 205 28.97 7.00 -6.06
CA GLU A 205 27.84 7.41 -6.90
C GLU A 205 26.63 6.46 -6.79
N VAL A 206 25.43 7.05 -6.75
CA VAL A 206 24.14 6.35 -6.78
C VAL A 206 23.25 6.98 -7.85
N ASN A 207 22.88 6.17 -8.83
CA ASN A 207 21.92 6.53 -9.86
C ASN A 207 20.52 6.12 -9.41
N TRP A 208 19.65 7.10 -9.17
CA TRP A 208 18.25 6.88 -8.80
C TRP A 208 17.31 7.33 -9.91
N ASN A 209 16.34 6.49 -10.27
CA ASN A 209 15.30 6.83 -11.23
C ASN A 209 13.93 6.37 -10.74
N VAL A 210 12.91 7.19 -11.02
CA VAL A 210 11.49 6.82 -10.83
C VAL A 210 10.96 6.27 -12.16
N MET A 211 10.34 5.10 -12.13
CA MET A 211 9.84 4.40 -13.31
C MET A 211 8.45 4.93 -13.70
N GLU A 212 8.39 6.15 -14.22
CA GLU A 212 7.13 6.81 -14.57
C GLU A 212 6.35 6.07 -15.68
N GLY A 213 5.03 5.97 -15.50
CA GLY A 213 4.11 5.34 -16.45
C GLY A 213 4.13 3.81 -16.48
N TYR A 214 5.00 3.15 -15.72
CA TYR A 214 5.01 1.69 -15.63
C TYR A 214 3.72 1.18 -14.97
N GLY A 215 3.22 0.07 -15.50
CA GLY A 215 2.18 -0.71 -14.83
C GLY A 215 2.78 -1.57 -13.72
N LEU A 216 1.96 -1.89 -12.72
CA LEU A 216 2.26 -2.92 -11.74
C LEU A 216 0.96 -3.68 -11.45
N ILE A 217 0.96 -4.97 -11.73
CA ILE A 217 -0.19 -5.84 -11.44
C ILE A 217 0.23 -6.94 -10.47
N ALA A 218 -0.66 -7.31 -9.57
CA ALA A 218 -0.46 -8.42 -8.65
C ALA A 218 -1.40 -9.57 -9.00
N LEU A 219 -0.86 -10.70 -9.43
CA LEU A 219 -1.56 -11.95 -9.68
C LEU A 219 -1.43 -12.83 -8.43
N GLN A 220 -2.52 -13.02 -7.68
CA GLN A 220 -2.49 -13.57 -6.32
C GLN A 220 -3.49 -14.71 -6.17
N GLY A 221 -3.09 -15.80 -5.52
CA GLY A 221 -3.92 -16.98 -5.28
C GLY A 221 -3.24 -18.28 -5.74
N PRO A 222 -3.76 -19.45 -5.32
CA PRO A 222 -3.15 -20.75 -5.61
C PRO A 222 -3.00 -21.07 -7.12
N LEU A 223 -3.80 -20.47 -8.00
CA LEU A 223 -3.70 -20.70 -9.45
C LEU A 223 -2.74 -19.72 -10.17
N SER A 224 -2.15 -18.77 -9.44
CA SER A 224 -1.30 -17.70 -10.02
C SER A 224 -0.11 -18.24 -10.81
N GLN A 225 0.58 -19.27 -10.31
CA GLN A 225 1.73 -19.87 -10.97
C GLN A 225 1.35 -20.51 -12.31
N ASP A 226 0.28 -21.29 -12.34
CA ASP A 226 -0.15 -21.99 -13.55
C ASP A 226 -0.60 -21.01 -14.63
N ILE A 227 -1.35 -19.97 -14.22
CA ILE A 227 -1.78 -18.89 -15.10
C ILE A 227 -0.57 -18.17 -15.70
N LEU A 228 0.37 -17.72 -14.87
CA LEU A 228 1.54 -17.00 -15.36
C LEU A 228 2.40 -17.88 -16.28
N SER A 229 2.64 -19.14 -15.89
CA SER A 229 3.41 -20.10 -16.69
C SER A 229 2.80 -20.31 -18.07
N SER A 230 1.47 -20.34 -18.18
CA SER A 230 0.77 -20.58 -19.46
C SER A 230 0.94 -19.46 -20.49
N VAL A 231 1.36 -18.27 -20.06
CA VAL A 231 1.52 -17.11 -20.94
C VAL A 231 2.98 -16.70 -21.14
N LEU A 232 3.93 -17.30 -20.43
CA LEU A 232 5.36 -16.99 -20.62
C LEU A 232 5.80 -17.28 -22.05
N ASP A 233 6.73 -16.47 -22.57
CA ASP A 233 7.38 -16.73 -23.86
C ASP A 233 8.10 -18.09 -23.79
N PRO A 234 7.70 -19.09 -24.59
CA PRO A 234 8.29 -20.43 -24.55
C PRO A 234 9.80 -20.43 -24.83
N ALA A 235 10.31 -19.48 -25.62
CA ALA A 235 11.73 -19.41 -25.95
C ALA A 235 12.61 -18.95 -24.78
N LYS A 236 12.00 -18.34 -23.75
CA LYS A 236 12.70 -17.79 -22.57
C LYS A 236 11.99 -18.17 -21.25
N ALA A 237 11.18 -19.23 -21.28
CA ALA A 237 10.34 -19.59 -20.16
C ALA A 237 11.18 -19.99 -18.95
N VAL A 238 10.92 -19.33 -17.82
CA VAL A 238 11.47 -19.71 -16.53
C VAL A 238 10.55 -20.75 -15.91
N ASN A 239 11.11 -21.84 -15.38
CA ASN A 239 10.33 -22.75 -14.55
C ASN A 239 9.96 -22.06 -13.23
N LEU A 240 8.69 -21.66 -13.10
CA LEU A 240 8.22 -20.95 -11.91
C LEU A 240 8.23 -21.82 -10.66
N VAL A 241 8.21 -23.15 -10.79
CA VAL A 241 8.33 -24.08 -9.65
C VAL A 241 9.63 -23.85 -8.86
N ASP A 242 10.70 -23.46 -9.54
CA ASP A 242 12.02 -23.22 -8.94
C ASP A 242 12.19 -21.79 -8.40
N MET A 243 11.21 -20.92 -8.64
CA MET A 243 11.20 -19.54 -8.18
C MET A 243 10.50 -19.46 -6.82
N HIS A 244 11.25 -19.27 -5.75
CA HIS A 244 10.76 -19.19 -4.37
C HIS A 244 10.17 -17.81 -4.04
N PHE A 245 9.34 -17.74 -3.00
CA PHE A 245 8.88 -16.47 -2.44
C PHE A 245 10.06 -15.53 -2.12
N GLY A 246 9.92 -14.26 -2.51
CA GLY A 246 10.96 -13.24 -2.39
C GLY A 246 12.00 -13.26 -3.50
N GLN A 247 11.88 -14.13 -4.52
CA GLN A 247 12.71 -14.05 -5.71
C GLN A 247 12.09 -13.15 -6.77
N CYS A 248 12.94 -12.50 -7.58
CA CYS A 248 12.53 -11.71 -8.73
C CYS A 248 13.34 -12.09 -9.97
N LYS A 249 12.74 -11.99 -11.17
CA LYS A 249 13.40 -12.28 -12.44
C LYS A 249 12.84 -11.42 -13.56
N HIS A 250 13.67 -11.19 -14.57
CA HIS A 250 13.18 -10.68 -15.85
C HIS A 250 12.48 -11.81 -16.62
N MET A 251 11.26 -11.54 -17.09
CA MET A 251 10.48 -12.48 -17.90
C MET A 251 9.80 -11.77 -19.06
N GLN A 252 9.32 -12.53 -20.05
CA GLN A 252 8.52 -11.99 -21.14
C GLN A 252 7.30 -12.88 -21.34
N ILE A 253 6.21 -12.28 -21.80
CA ILE A 253 4.92 -12.94 -22.04
C ILE A 253 4.68 -12.99 -23.55
N HIS A 254 4.19 -14.14 -24.02
CA HIS A 254 3.67 -14.28 -25.37
C HIS A 254 2.26 -13.69 -25.45
N LEU A 255 2.11 -12.56 -26.12
CA LEU A 255 0.89 -11.74 -26.15
C LEU A 255 -0.17 -12.32 -27.10
N LEU A 256 -1.42 -11.83 -26.99
CA LEU A 256 -2.53 -12.29 -27.82
C LEU A 256 -2.34 -11.97 -29.31
N ASN A 257 -1.68 -10.86 -29.62
CA ASN A 257 -1.34 -10.48 -30.99
C ASN A 257 -0.19 -11.31 -31.61
N GLY A 258 0.33 -12.32 -30.90
CA GLY A 258 1.41 -13.20 -31.35
C GLY A 258 2.82 -12.63 -31.15
N SER A 259 2.97 -11.40 -30.65
CA SER A 259 4.27 -10.82 -30.31
C SER A 259 4.71 -11.16 -28.88
N THR A 260 5.95 -10.83 -28.53
CA THR A 260 6.49 -10.97 -27.18
C THR A 260 6.52 -9.61 -26.50
N SER A 261 6.11 -9.53 -25.22
CA SER A 261 6.18 -8.31 -24.42
C SER A 261 7.62 -7.80 -24.26
N SER A 262 7.79 -6.56 -23.82
CA SER A 262 9.08 -6.13 -23.25
C SER A 262 9.46 -6.97 -22.02
N PRO A 263 10.74 -6.97 -21.60
CA PRO A 263 11.14 -7.54 -20.33
C PRO A 263 10.31 -6.95 -19.17
N LEU A 264 9.71 -7.84 -18.40
CA LEU A 264 8.92 -7.56 -17.21
C LEU A 264 9.78 -7.90 -15.99
N ILE A 265 9.68 -7.11 -14.92
CA ILE A 265 10.23 -7.54 -13.62
C ILE A 265 9.12 -8.31 -12.90
N VAL A 266 9.31 -9.61 -12.76
CA VAL A 266 8.37 -10.50 -12.06
C VAL A 266 8.95 -10.86 -10.71
N THR A 267 8.24 -10.52 -9.64
CA THR A 267 8.62 -10.84 -8.25
C THR A 267 7.60 -11.81 -7.67
N ARG A 268 8.03 -12.95 -7.14
CA ARG A 268 7.12 -13.90 -6.48
C ARG A 268 6.87 -13.44 -5.05
N GLY A 269 5.67 -12.94 -4.82
CA GLY A 269 5.24 -12.34 -3.57
C GLY A 269 3.94 -11.57 -3.76
N GLY A 270 3.56 -10.81 -2.73
CA GLY A 270 2.41 -9.92 -2.79
C GLY A 270 1.79 -9.67 -1.42
N TYR A 271 0.58 -9.14 -1.44
CA TYR A 271 -0.05 -8.48 -0.29
C TYR A 271 -1.35 -9.17 0.17
N THR A 272 -1.39 -10.50 0.11
CA THR A 272 -2.61 -11.29 0.38
C THR A 272 -2.40 -12.46 1.35
N GLY A 273 -1.15 -12.86 1.58
CA GLY A 273 -0.81 -14.09 2.29
C GLY A 273 -0.89 -15.35 1.42
N GLU A 274 -1.43 -15.27 0.21
CA GLU A 274 -1.41 -16.36 -0.77
C GLU A 274 -0.06 -16.41 -1.52
N ASP A 275 0.16 -17.48 -2.28
CA ASP A 275 1.15 -17.46 -3.36
C ASP A 275 0.73 -16.46 -4.44
N GLY A 276 1.71 -15.94 -5.19
CA GLY A 276 1.45 -14.96 -6.21
C GLY A 276 2.67 -14.25 -6.73
N PHE A 277 2.43 -13.36 -7.68
CA PHE A 277 3.44 -12.58 -8.37
C PHE A 277 3.02 -11.11 -8.46
N GLU A 278 3.97 -10.21 -8.30
CA GLU A 278 3.87 -8.83 -8.75
C GLU A 278 4.67 -8.68 -10.06
N ILE A 279 4.08 -8.02 -11.04
CA ILE A 279 4.60 -7.92 -12.41
C ILE A 279 4.69 -6.45 -12.78
N SER A 280 5.91 -5.91 -12.81
CA SER A 280 6.19 -4.57 -13.33
C SER A 280 6.24 -4.60 -14.85
N ILE A 281 5.48 -3.72 -15.48
CA ILE A 281 5.24 -3.76 -16.93
C ILE A 281 5.59 -2.41 -17.55
N PRO A 282 6.45 -2.36 -18.58
CA PRO A 282 6.73 -1.13 -19.31
C PRO A 282 5.45 -0.49 -19.89
N PRO A 283 5.36 0.86 -19.94
CA PRO A 283 4.12 1.58 -20.23
C PRO A 283 3.37 1.10 -21.49
N LYS A 284 4.12 0.78 -22.56
CA LYS A 284 3.55 0.36 -23.84
C LYS A 284 2.84 -1.00 -23.82
N ASP A 285 3.15 -1.85 -22.84
CA ASP A 285 2.68 -3.24 -22.79
C ASP A 285 1.63 -3.49 -21.69
N VAL A 286 1.35 -2.50 -20.82
CA VAL A 286 0.54 -2.68 -19.60
C VAL A 286 -0.84 -3.27 -19.89
N VAL A 287 -1.56 -2.67 -20.84
CA VAL A 287 -2.91 -3.11 -21.20
C VAL A 287 -2.89 -4.48 -21.87
N GLU A 288 -1.98 -4.70 -22.80
CA GLU A 288 -1.91 -5.94 -23.59
C GLU A 288 -1.47 -7.14 -22.74
N VAL A 289 -0.50 -6.95 -21.83
CA VAL A 289 -0.09 -7.98 -20.87
C VAL A 289 -1.26 -8.34 -19.94
N THR A 290 -1.96 -7.34 -19.41
CA THR A 290 -3.10 -7.54 -18.51
C THR A 290 -4.24 -8.27 -19.22
N ASN A 291 -4.60 -7.86 -20.43
CA ASN A 291 -5.59 -8.53 -21.26
C ASN A 291 -5.16 -9.96 -21.61
N THR A 292 -3.88 -10.20 -21.91
CA THR A 292 -3.37 -11.54 -22.22
C THR A 292 -3.59 -12.49 -21.04
N LEU A 293 -3.29 -12.06 -19.80
CA LEU A 293 -3.55 -12.86 -18.60
C LEU A 293 -5.04 -13.17 -18.42
N LEU A 294 -5.90 -12.14 -18.55
CA LEU A 294 -7.35 -12.28 -18.36
C LEU A 294 -7.98 -13.19 -19.43
N LEU A 295 -7.63 -13.01 -20.70
CA LEU A 295 -8.27 -13.67 -21.84
C LEU A 295 -7.71 -15.06 -22.17
N ARG A 296 -6.46 -15.37 -21.78
CA ARG A 296 -5.92 -16.74 -21.86
C ARG A 296 -6.32 -17.61 -20.67
N SER A 297 -6.74 -16.99 -19.57
CA SER A 297 -7.39 -17.68 -18.46
C SER A 297 -8.90 -17.77 -18.69
N THR A 298 -9.63 -18.33 -17.72
CA THR A 298 -11.09 -18.34 -17.71
C THR A 298 -11.62 -17.56 -16.49
N PRO A 299 -12.85 -17.01 -16.52
CA PRO A 299 -13.43 -16.31 -15.37
C PRO A 299 -13.56 -17.18 -14.12
N GLU A 300 -13.57 -18.50 -14.26
CA GLU A 300 -13.57 -19.45 -13.14
C GLU A 300 -12.19 -19.57 -12.49
N LYS A 301 -11.11 -19.22 -13.20
CA LYS A 301 -9.72 -19.31 -12.69
C LYS A 301 -9.12 -17.96 -12.34
N LEU A 302 -9.44 -16.90 -13.08
CA LEU A 302 -8.89 -15.57 -12.92
C LEU A 302 -9.97 -14.49 -13.01
N GLN A 303 -10.00 -13.60 -12.02
CA GLN A 303 -10.85 -12.41 -12.04
C GLN A 303 -10.09 -11.18 -11.54
N LEU A 304 -10.60 -10.00 -11.89
CA LEU A 304 -10.12 -8.76 -11.30
C LEU A 304 -10.61 -8.64 -9.85
N ALA A 305 -9.77 -8.10 -8.97
CA ALA A 305 -10.13 -7.81 -7.59
C ALA A 305 -9.76 -6.37 -7.20
N GLY A 306 -10.63 -5.76 -6.39
CA GLY A 306 -10.54 -4.36 -6.00
C GLY A 306 -9.94 -4.14 -4.61
N LEU A 307 -9.83 -2.87 -4.22
CA LEU A 307 -9.25 -2.43 -2.95
C LEU A 307 -9.91 -3.08 -1.71
N ALA A 308 -11.23 -3.30 -1.73
CA ALA A 308 -11.92 -3.85 -0.56
C ALA A 308 -11.52 -5.31 -0.27
N ALA A 309 -11.39 -6.14 -1.31
CA ALA A 309 -10.88 -7.50 -1.15
C ALA A 309 -9.41 -7.48 -0.70
N ARG A 310 -8.58 -6.61 -1.32
CA ARG A 310 -7.17 -6.41 -0.94
C ARG A 310 -6.99 -6.10 0.56
N ASP A 311 -7.79 -5.18 1.12
CA ASP A 311 -7.68 -4.81 2.54
C ASP A 311 -8.07 -5.95 3.49
N SER A 312 -9.09 -6.75 3.15
CA SER A 312 -9.43 -7.91 3.97
C SER A 312 -8.39 -9.04 3.89
N LEU A 313 -7.81 -9.30 2.71
CA LEU A 313 -6.79 -10.33 2.50
C LEU A 313 -5.50 -10.00 3.25
N ARG A 314 -4.99 -8.77 3.10
CA ARG A 314 -3.78 -8.31 3.80
C ARG A 314 -3.96 -8.33 5.31
N LEU A 315 -5.14 -7.96 5.81
CA LEU A 315 -5.44 -7.92 7.23
C LEU A 315 -5.41 -9.33 7.81
N GLU A 316 -6.06 -10.30 7.14
CA GLU A 316 -5.97 -11.71 7.50
C GLU A 316 -4.53 -12.25 7.47
N ALA A 317 -3.72 -11.80 6.52
CA ALA A 317 -2.29 -12.12 6.44
C ALA A 317 -1.42 -11.38 7.47
N GLY A 318 -1.99 -10.52 8.31
CA GLY A 318 -1.25 -9.77 9.34
C GLY A 318 -0.31 -8.68 8.79
N MET A 319 -0.50 -8.28 7.54
CA MET A 319 0.34 -7.31 6.83
C MET A 319 -0.09 -5.87 7.14
N CYS A 320 0.90 -5.03 7.47
CA CYS A 320 0.69 -3.63 7.82
C CYS A 320 0.23 -2.80 6.62
N LEU A 321 -0.57 -1.77 6.87
CA LEU A 321 -0.92 -0.71 5.93
C LEU A 321 -0.35 0.62 6.41
N TYR A 322 0.55 1.23 5.65
CA TYR A 322 1.14 2.52 6.01
C TYR A 322 0.08 3.62 6.16
N GLY A 323 0.26 4.50 7.13
CA GLY A 323 -0.69 5.56 7.50
C GLY A 323 -1.77 5.10 8.46
N HIS A 324 -1.92 3.79 8.66
CA HIS A 324 -2.85 3.18 9.62
C HIS A 324 -2.10 2.38 10.69
N ASP A 325 -1.36 1.36 10.25
CA ASP A 325 -0.59 0.47 11.13
C ASP A 325 0.85 0.93 11.31
N LEU A 326 1.37 1.78 10.41
CA LEU A 326 2.74 2.31 10.44
C LEU A 326 2.69 3.83 10.26
N ASP A 327 3.58 4.52 10.97
CA ASP A 327 3.79 5.97 10.86
C ASP A 327 5.22 6.33 11.29
N GLU A 328 5.57 7.62 11.15
CA GLU A 328 6.88 8.16 11.53
C GLU A 328 7.15 8.15 13.05
N ASN A 329 6.18 7.78 13.88
CA ASN A 329 6.31 7.67 15.34
C ASN A 329 6.37 6.22 15.80
N THR A 330 6.50 5.29 14.87
CA THR A 330 6.47 3.85 15.11
C THR A 330 7.77 3.25 14.60
N THR A 331 8.50 2.54 15.47
CA THR A 331 9.71 1.82 15.05
C THR A 331 9.38 0.44 14.48
N PRO A 332 10.30 -0.18 13.70
CA PRO A 332 10.13 -1.57 13.26
C PRO A 332 9.93 -2.56 14.41
N VAL A 333 10.48 -2.30 15.60
CA VAL A 333 10.31 -3.19 16.76
C VAL A 333 8.92 -3.09 17.35
N GLU A 334 8.37 -1.88 17.48
CA GLU A 334 7.00 -1.65 17.93
C GLU A 334 5.99 -2.25 16.93
N ALA A 335 6.27 -2.15 15.63
CA ALA A 335 5.44 -2.69 14.56
C ALA A 335 5.49 -4.23 14.41
N GLY A 336 6.31 -4.93 15.21
CA GLY A 336 6.50 -6.37 15.05
C GLY A 336 7.21 -6.74 13.73
N LEU A 337 7.99 -5.81 13.19
CA LEU A 337 8.78 -5.94 11.97
C LEU A 337 10.28 -6.11 12.26
N SER A 338 10.68 -6.52 13.47
CA SER A 338 12.10 -6.72 13.80
C SER A 338 12.83 -7.72 12.89
N TRP A 339 12.10 -8.55 12.15
CA TRP A 339 12.63 -9.48 11.16
C TRP A 339 13.16 -8.79 9.89
N THR A 340 12.77 -7.53 9.61
CA THR A 340 13.34 -6.73 8.51
C THR A 340 14.74 -6.20 8.84
N ILE A 341 15.10 -6.19 10.13
CA ILE A 341 16.43 -5.80 10.60
C ILE A 341 17.39 -6.97 10.41
N GLY A 342 18.24 -6.84 9.39
CA GLY A 342 19.19 -7.87 8.97
C GLY A 342 20.12 -8.32 10.10
N LYS A 343 20.52 -9.60 10.11
CA LYS A 343 21.29 -10.16 11.22
C LYS A 343 22.61 -9.42 11.44
N SER A 344 23.34 -9.12 10.37
CA SER A 344 24.57 -8.31 10.42
C SER A 344 24.29 -6.91 10.97
N ARG A 345 23.21 -6.28 10.50
CA ARG A 345 22.77 -4.92 10.88
C ARG A 345 22.41 -4.79 12.35
N ARG A 346 21.94 -5.87 13.00
CA ARG A 346 21.68 -5.87 14.45
C ARG A 346 22.94 -5.66 15.29
N SER A 347 24.10 -6.02 14.75
CA SER A 347 25.39 -5.86 15.42
C SER A 347 26.12 -4.61 14.95
N SER A 348 26.09 -4.31 13.64
CA SER A 348 26.83 -3.17 13.08
C SER A 348 26.08 -1.83 13.19
N GLY A 349 24.74 -1.84 13.24
CA GLY A 349 23.95 -0.61 13.18
C GLY A 349 24.19 0.18 11.89
N GLY A 350 24.36 1.49 12.03
CA GLY A 350 24.71 2.40 10.93
C GLY A 350 23.56 2.76 9.99
N PHE A 351 22.38 2.16 10.17
CA PHE A 351 21.15 2.62 9.52
C PHE A 351 20.49 3.72 10.35
N HIS A 352 19.61 4.48 9.70
CA HIS A 352 18.89 5.58 10.31
C HIS A 352 18.11 5.16 11.56
N GLY A 353 18.45 5.76 12.71
CA GLY A 353 17.80 5.48 13.99
C GLY A 353 18.24 4.17 14.65
N SER A 354 19.35 3.57 14.24
CA SER A 354 19.89 2.35 14.84
C SER A 354 20.12 2.48 16.35
N GLU A 355 20.50 3.67 16.83
CA GLU A 355 20.73 3.98 18.24
C GLU A 355 19.46 3.88 19.09
N VAL A 356 18.28 4.07 18.46
CA VAL A 356 16.97 3.90 19.10
C VAL A 356 16.45 2.48 18.89
N ILE A 357 16.58 1.94 17.68
CA ILE A 357 15.99 0.65 17.29
C ILE A 357 16.72 -0.53 17.94
N LEU A 358 18.05 -0.55 17.94
CA LEU A 358 18.82 -1.69 18.42
C LEU A 358 18.58 -1.98 19.92
N PRO A 359 18.56 -0.98 20.83
CA PRO A 359 18.22 -1.23 22.23
C PRO A 359 16.81 -1.77 22.46
N GLN A 360 15.86 -1.49 21.56
CA GLN A 360 14.48 -1.98 21.66
C GLN A 360 14.36 -3.49 21.37
N LEU A 361 15.31 -4.07 20.64
CA LEU A 361 15.30 -5.50 20.28
C LEU A 361 15.41 -6.42 21.50
N ILE A 362 16.02 -5.95 22.58
CA ILE A 362 16.15 -6.69 23.82
C ILE A 362 14.96 -6.30 24.73
N PRO A 363 14.04 -7.24 25.06
CA PRO A 363 12.91 -6.94 25.93
C PRO A 363 13.34 -6.47 27.32
N ARG A 364 12.52 -5.64 27.97
CA ARG A 364 12.77 -5.15 29.35
C ARG A 364 12.97 -6.29 30.35
N SER A 365 12.26 -7.40 30.18
CA SER A 365 12.42 -8.60 31.01
C SER A 365 13.78 -9.27 30.89
N LYS A 366 14.59 -8.90 29.90
CA LYS A 366 15.96 -9.38 29.67
C LYS A 366 17.00 -8.25 29.85
N GLY A 367 16.64 -7.15 30.51
CA GLY A 367 17.54 -6.03 30.79
C GLY A 367 17.75 -5.04 29.64
N GLY A 368 17.00 -5.16 28.54
CA GLY A 368 17.04 -4.19 27.44
C GLY A 368 16.09 -3.02 27.61
N VAL A 369 16.15 -2.04 26.71
CA VAL A 369 15.22 -0.90 26.69
C VAL A 369 13.80 -1.37 26.37
N GLY A 370 13.68 -2.39 25.51
CA GLY A 370 12.41 -2.91 25.01
C GLY A 370 11.53 -1.83 24.37
N VAL A 371 10.24 -2.10 24.25
CA VAL A 371 9.26 -1.16 23.70
C VAL A 371 8.16 -0.85 24.72
N GLN A 372 7.45 0.26 24.53
CA GLN A 372 6.32 0.63 25.40
C GLN A 372 5.00 0.07 24.89
N ARG A 373 4.88 -0.11 23.57
CA ARG A 373 3.71 -0.66 22.89
C ARG A 373 4.14 -1.65 21.80
N ARG A 374 3.23 -2.54 21.42
CA ARG A 374 3.42 -3.48 20.31
C ARG A 374 2.18 -3.55 19.44
N ARG A 375 2.38 -3.70 18.14
CA ARG A 375 1.32 -4.11 17.21
C ARG A 375 0.90 -5.55 17.52
N ILE A 376 -0.40 -5.78 17.56
CA ILE A 376 -1.02 -7.08 17.85
C ILE A 376 -2.17 -7.35 16.87
N GLY A 377 -2.58 -8.61 16.78
CA GLY A 377 -3.86 -9.01 16.19
C GLY A 377 -4.92 -9.25 17.25
N LEU A 378 -6.19 -9.02 16.91
CA LEU A 378 -7.35 -9.21 17.78
C LEU A 378 -8.47 -9.94 17.04
N ILE A 379 -9.13 -10.88 17.74
CA ILE A 379 -10.47 -11.36 17.37
C ILE A 379 -11.49 -10.61 18.23
N ILE A 380 -12.56 -10.09 17.62
CA ILE A 380 -13.55 -9.25 18.30
C ILE A 380 -14.95 -9.83 18.13
N GLU A 381 -15.68 -9.97 19.23
CA GLU A 381 -17.06 -10.43 19.23
C GLU A 381 -18.05 -9.35 18.78
N GLY A 382 -19.10 -9.78 18.08
CA GLY A 382 -20.22 -8.91 17.70
C GLY A 382 -19.89 -8.00 16.51
N VAL A 383 -19.78 -6.69 16.76
CA VAL A 383 -19.63 -5.68 15.71
C VAL A 383 -18.15 -5.42 15.43
N PRO A 384 -17.71 -5.33 14.16
CA PRO A 384 -16.32 -5.02 13.83
C PRO A 384 -15.86 -3.70 14.46
N ALA A 385 -14.69 -3.72 15.10
CA ALA A 385 -14.00 -2.50 15.45
C ALA A 385 -13.38 -1.87 14.20
N ARG A 386 -13.35 -0.54 14.18
CA ARG A 386 -12.71 0.26 13.14
C ARG A 386 -11.52 0.98 13.74
N GLU A 387 -10.68 1.52 12.86
CA GLU A 387 -9.58 2.40 13.23
C GLU A 387 -10.00 3.45 14.27
N GLY A 388 -9.13 3.70 15.23
CA GLY A 388 -9.34 4.64 16.32
C GLY A 388 -10.08 4.08 17.52
N ALA A 389 -10.76 2.93 17.40
CA ALA A 389 -11.45 2.30 18.52
C ALA A 389 -10.48 1.97 19.68
N GLU A 390 -10.90 2.24 20.90
CA GLU A 390 -10.05 2.08 22.08
C GLU A 390 -9.99 0.63 22.53
N ILE A 391 -8.79 0.16 22.87
CA ILE A 391 -8.58 -1.12 23.55
C ILE A 391 -8.46 -0.82 25.04
N VAL A 392 -9.30 -1.47 25.86
CA VAL A 392 -9.35 -1.27 27.32
C VAL A 392 -9.13 -2.58 28.06
N ASN A 393 -8.59 -2.50 29.27
CA ASN A 393 -8.47 -3.66 30.18
C ASN A 393 -9.82 -3.95 30.88
N ALA A 394 -9.85 -4.98 31.75
CA ALA A 394 -11.02 -5.35 32.55
C ALA A 394 -11.56 -4.18 33.42
N ASN A 395 -10.68 -3.31 33.92
CA ASN A 395 -11.07 -2.14 34.71
C ASN A 395 -11.63 -0.99 33.86
N GLY A 396 -11.54 -1.07 32.52
CA GLY A 396 -11.93 -0.02 31.60
C GLY A 396 -10.84 1.01 31.29
N ASP A 397 -9.61 0.81 31.77
CA ASP A 397 -8.50 1.71 31.46
C ASP A 397 -8.06 1.53 30.01
N LYS A 398 -7.79 2.65 29.32
CA LYS A 398 -7.21 2.61 27.98
C LYS A 398 -5.80 2.03 28.00
N ILE A 399 -5.60 0.96 27.24
CA ILE A 399 -4.33 0.24 27.11
C ILE A 399 -3.84 0.15 25.67
N GLY A 400 -4.64 0.59 24.70
CA GLY A 400 -4.26 0.56 23.30
C GLY A 400 -5.30 1.18 22.38
N GLN A 401 -5.10 1.01 21.08
CA GLN A 401 -5.99 1.51 20.04
C GLN A 401 -5.92 0.63 18.80
N ILE A 402 -7.06 0.43 18.14
CA ILE A 402 -7.20 -0.25 16.86
C ILE A 402 -6.66 0.65 15.73
N THR A 403 -5.88 0.06 14.83
CA THR A 403 -5.33 0.72 13.63
C THR A 403 -6.04 0.25 12.37
N SER A 404 -6.35 -1.05 12.27
CA SER A 404 -7.05 -1.65 11.13
C SER A 404 -8.11 -2.63 11.62
N GLY A 405 -9.27 -2.72 10.96
CA GLY A 405 -10.31 -3.67 11.37
C GLY A 405 -11.45 -3.88 10.37
N CYS A 406 -11.74 -5.14 10.09
CA CYS A 406 -12.85 -5.56 9.22
C CYS A 406 -13.35 -6.97 9.58
N PRO A 407 -14.55 -7.37 9.10
CA PRO A 407 -14.91 -8.79 9.04
C PRO A 407 -13.91 -9.58 8.21
N SER A 408 -13.56 -10.77 8.68
CA SER A 408 -12.75 -11.77 7.96
C SER A 408 -13.68 -12.75 7.25
N PRO A 409 -13.75 -12.73 5.91
CA PRO A 409 -14.50 -13.72 5.15
C PRO A 409 -14.03 -15.15 5.45
N SER A 410 -12.72 -15.38 5.53
CA SER A 410 -12.16 -16.72 5.71
C SER A 410 -12.48 -17.34 7.08
N LEU A 411 -12.51 -16.52 8.13
CA LEU A 411 -12.70 -17.01 9.51
C LEU A 411 -14.15 -16.90 10.00
N GLY A 412 -15.00 -16.12 9.31
CA GLY A 412 -16.35 -15.80 9.79
C GLY A 412 -16.34 -15.00 11.10
N LYS A 413 -15.25 -14.26 11.37
CA LYS A 413 -15.03 -13.50 12.61
C LYS A 413 -14.68 -12.05 12.30
N ASN A 414 -14.76 -11.15 13.27
CA ASN A 414 -14.17 -9.81 13.12
C ASN A 414 -12.73 -9.82 13.59
N ILE A 415 -11.84 -9.31 12.75
CA ILE A 415 -10.41 -9.21 13.04
C ILE A 415 -9.97 -7.76 13.03
N ALA A 416 -8.92 -7.46 13.79
CA ALA A 416 -8.34 -6.14 13.82
C ALA A 416 -6.85 -6.20 14.16
N MET A 417 -6.10 -5.22 13.69
CA MET A 417 -4.79 -4.87 14.21
C MET A 417 -4.88 -3.64 15.10
N GLY A 418 -3.95 -3.52 16.04
CA GLY A 418 -3.82 -2.34 16.86
C GLY A 418 -2.55 -2.34 17.68
N TYR A 419 -2.28 -1.24 18.35
CA TYR A 419 -1.17 -1.13 19.29
C TYR A 419 -1.66 -1.23 20.73
N ILE A 420 -0.99 -2.06 21.53
CA ILE A 420 -1.29 -2.25 22.94
C ILE A 420 -0.03 -2.06 23.78
N LYS A 421 -0.18 -1.56 25.02
CA LYS A 421 0.91 -1.48 26.00
C LYS A 421 1.62 -2.84 26.12
N ASP A 422 2.95 -2.83 26.15
CA ASP A 422 3.79 -4.04 26.05
C ASP A 422 3.40 -5.15 27.04
N LYS A 423 2.97 -4.82 28.25
CA LYS A 423 2.56 -5.85 29.23
C LYS A 423 1.32 -6.68 28.86
N PHE A 424 0.54 -6.29 27.84
CA PHE A 424 -0.70 -6.97 27.42
C PHE A 424 -0.62 -7.61 26.03
N HIS A 425 0.56 -7.66 25.39
CA HIS A 425 0.65 -8.08 23.98
C HIS A 425 0.55 -9.58 23.72
N LYS A 426 0.56 -10.42 24.77
CA LYS A 426 0.66 -11.88 24.62
C LYS A 426 -0.64 -12.45 24.03
N PRO A 427 -0.57 -13.36 23.03
CA PRO A 427 -1.74 -14.09 22.55
C PRO A 427 -2.49 -14.79 23.69
N GLY A 428 -3.82 -14.82 23.61
CA GLY A 428 -4.72 -15.31 24.65
C GLY A 428 -5.08 -14.27 25.73
N THR A 429 -4.51 -13.07 25.70
CA THR A 429 -4.88 -12.00 26.63
C THR A 429 -6.29 -11.47 26.27
N ASP A 430 -7.22 -11.56 27.21
CA ASP A 430 -8.55 -10.98 27.08
C ASP A 430 -8.53 -9.46 27.29
N VAL A 431 -9.21 -8.75 26.41
CA VAL A 431 -9.37 -7.29 26.44
C VAL A 431 -10.79 -6.91 25.99
N ASP A 432 -11.18 -5.66 26.20
CA ASP A 432 -12.39 -5.13 25.58
C ASP A 432 -12.02 -4.08 24.54
N VAL A 433 -12.86 -3.93 23.51
CA VAL A 433 -12.78 -2.85 22.52
C VAL A 433 -14.04 -1.99 22.60
N ILE A 434 -13.87 -0.68 22.62
CA ILE A 434 -15.00 0.26 22.65
C ILE A 434 -15.52 0.49 21.23
N VAL A 435 -16.65 -0.12 20.92
CA VAL A 435 -17.31 -0.01 19.61
C VAL A 435 -18.65 0.68 19.77
N ARG A 436 -18.81 1.87 19.19
CA ARG A 436 -20.03 2.69 19.28
C ARG A 436 -20.47 2.92 20.75
N GLY A 437 -19.50 3.21 21.63
CA GLY A 437 -19.72 3.45 23.06
C GLY A 437 -20.00 2.20 23.91
N LYS A 438 -19.99 0.99 23.33
CA LYS A 438 -20.21 -0.27 24.06
C LYS A 438 -18.93 -1.10 24.11
N LYS A 439 -18.66 -1.73 25.25
CA LYS A 439 -17.60 -2.73 25.38
C LYS A 439 -17.94 -3.97 24.56
N ARG A 440 -16.98 -4.43 23.77
CA ARG A 440 -17.02 -5.70 23.03
C ARG A 440 -15.83 -6.54 23.46
N LYS A 441 -16.10 -7.79 23.83
CA LYS A 441 -15.05 -8.74 24.17
C LYS A 441 -14.15 -8.94 22.95
N ALA A 442 -12.86 -8.96 23.22
CA ALA A 442 -11.84 -9.25 22.24
C ALA A 442 -10.71 -10.05 22.89
N GLN A 443 -9.97 -10.77 22.06
CA GLN A 443 -8.81 -11.53 22.53
C GLN A 443 -7.62 -11.26 21.62
N VAL A 444 -6.47 -10.99 22.24
CA VAL A 444 -5.20 -10.87 21.53
C VAL A 444 -4.87 -12.21 20.90
N THR A 445 -4.56 -12.21 19.60
CA THR A 445 -4.25 -13.42 18.84
C THR A 445 -2.96 -13.27 18.04
N LYS A 446 -2.39 -14.41 17.64
CA LYS A 446 -1.22 -14.44 16.78
C LYS A 446 -1.61 -14.00 15.36
N MET A 447 -0.69 -13.27 14.72
CA MET A 447 -0.74 -13.00 13.28
C MET A 447 0.31 -13.86 12.55
N PRO A 448 0.05 -14.28 11.29
CA PRO A 448 -1.16 -14.00 10.51
C PRO A 448 -2.40 -14.71 11.09
N PHE A 449 -3.59 -14.16 10.84
CA PHE A 449 -4.86 -14.74 11.33
C PHE A 449 -5.26 -15.99 10.53
N VAL A 450 -4.93 -15.98 9.24
CA VAL A 450 -5.04 -17.11 8.33
C VAL A 450 -3.61 -17.51 7.93
N ALA A 451 -3.31 -18.81 7.92
CA ALA A 451 -1.97 -19.28 7.53
C ALA A 451 -1.63 -18.82 6.11
N THR A 452 -0.38 -18.42 5.89
CA THR A 452 0.08 -17.98 4.57
C THR A 452 0.49 -19.17 3.71
N ASN A 453 0.24 -19.07 2.40
CA ASN A 453 0.52 -20.09 1.39
C ASN A 453 1.71 -19.70 0.49
N TYR A 454 2.71 -18.99 1.03
CA TYR A 454 3.89 -18.60 0.27
C TYR A 454 4.63 -19.82 -0.28
N TRP A 455 4.98 -19.78 -1.56
CA TRP A 455 5.75 -20.86 -2.19
C TRP A 455 7.19 -20.93 -1.68
N LYS A 456 7.54 -22.06 -1.06
CA LYS A 456 8.87 -22.33 -0.49
C LYS A 456 9.53 -23.56 -1.12
N GLY A 457 9.08 -23.97 -2.31
CA GLY A 457 9.44 -25.23 -2.93
C GLY A 457 8.52 -26.37 -2.51
N LYS A 458 8.65 -27.54 -3.15
CA LYS A 458 7.96 -28.76 -2.73
C LYS A 458 8.57 -29.25 -1.41
N ALA A 459 7.71 -29.57 -0.45
CA ALA A 459 8.10 -30.15 0.84
C ALA A 459 8.69 -31.56 0.67
#